data_AF-A0A139PNJ9-F1
#
_entry.id   AF-A0A139PNJ9-F1
#
_cell.length_a   1.000
_cell.length_b   1.000
_cell.length_c   1.000
_cell.angle_alpha   90.00
_cell.angle_beta   90.00
_cell.angle_gamma   90.00
#
_symmetry.space_group_name_H-M   'P 1'
#
loop_
_entity.id
_entity.type
_entity.pdbx_description
1 polymer ?
#
loop_
_entity_poly.entity_id
_entity_poly.type
_entity_poly.pdbx_seq_one_letter_code
_entity_poly.pdbx_strand_id
1 'polypeptide(L)'
;MLSDQARSDANPILLIDENDVTAGHAASIGQVDPEDMYYLMSRGLDKATAERLVVRGFLGSVIVEIPVKEVRDEMIATIEEKLSKR
;
A
#
# COMPACT_ATOMS: atom_id res chain seq x y z
N MET A 1 2.58 4.96 -4.93
CA MET A 1 3.75 5.86 -4.84
C MET A 1 3.27 7.21 -4.33
N LEU A 2 4.05 7.86 -3.47
CA LEU A 2 3.62 9.04 -2.71
C LEU A 2 4.44 10.31 -3.03
N SER A 3 5.33 10.29 -4.01
CA SER A 3 6.06 11.48 -4.49
C SER A 3 6.62 11.22 -5.89
N ASP A 4 6.98 12.29 -6.60
CA ASP A 4 7.57 12.20 -7.95
C ASP A 4 9.01 11.66 -7.95
N GLN A 5 9.67 11.73 -6.80
CA GLN A 5 11.00 11.13 -6.59
C GLN A 5 10.92 9.68 -6.11
N ALA A 6 9.72 9.13 -5.90
CA ALA A 6 9.55 7.75 -5.46
C ALA A 6 9.98 6.79 -6.58
N ARG A 7 10.72 5.75 -6.20
CA ARG A 7 11.14 4.67 -7.10
C ARG A 7 10.69 3.33 -6.51
N SER A 8 10.26 2.43 -7.38
CA SER A 8 9.90 1.05 -7.06
C SER A 8 10.38 0.17 -8.19
N ASP A 9 11.01 -0.95 -7.85
CA ASP A 9 11.49 -1.94 -8.80
C ASP A 9 10.77 -3.27 -8.47
N ALA A 10 10.12 -3.90 -9.45
CA ALA A 10 9.47 -5.20 -9.31
C ALA A 10 10.06 -6.16 -10.35
N ASN A 11 10.69 -7.23 -9.88
CA ASN A 11 11.35 -8.22 -10.73
C ASN A 11 10.77 -9.62 -10.45
N PRO A 12 9.56 -9.92 -10.95
CA PRO A 12 8.95 -11.21 -10.71
C PRO A 12 9.58 -12.30 -11.57
N ILE A 13 9.86 -13.44 -10.94
CA ILE A 13 10.48 -14.60 -11.58
C ILE A 13 9.64 -15.83 -11.21
N LEU A 14 9.26 -16.61 -12.22
CA LEU A 14 8.67 -17.93 -12.06
C LEU A 14 9.69 -18.97 -12.55
N LEU A 15 10.14 -19.84 -11.65
CA LEU A 15 10.95 -21.01 -11.97
C LEU A 15 10.04 -22.23 -11.87
N ILE A 16 9.69 -22.83 -13.01
CA ILE A 16 8.73 -23.93 -13.10
C ILE A 16 9.43 -25.12 -13.76
N ASP A 17 9.47 -26.24 -13.03
CA ASP A 17 10.12 -27.48 -13.48
C ASP A 17 9.09 -28.59 -13.83
N GLU A 18 7.80 -28.30 -13.66
CA GLU A 18 6.69 -29.24 -13.87
C GLU A 18 5.87 -28.93 -15.14
N ASN A 19 5.30 -29.99 -15.74
CA ASN A 19 4.65 -29.92 -17.05
C ASN A 19 3.15 -29.58 -17.03
N ASP A 20 2.45 -29.76 -15.90
CA ASP A 20 0.99 -29.57 -15.81
C ASP A 20 0.64 -28.61 -14.68
N VAL A 21 0.94 -27.32 -14.90
CA VAL A 21 0.67 -26.26 -13.93
C VAL A 21 0.03 -25.04 -14.57
N THR A 22 -0.79 -24.35 -13.80
CA THR A 22 -1.21 -22.97 -14.08
C THR A 22 -0.50 -22.04 -13.12
N ALA A 23 0.35 -21.16 -13.65
CA ALA A 23 1.07 -20.17 -12.86
C ALA A 23 0.87 -18.78 -13.46
N GLY A 24 0.68 -17.79 -12.59
CA GLY A 24 0.55 -16.40 -12.98
C GLY A 24 1.23 -15.52 -11.94
N HIS A 25 1.76 -14.39 -12.41
CA HIS A 25 2.26 -13.34 -11.54
C HIS A 25 1.76 -12.00 -12.06
N ALA A 26 1.43 -11.09 -11.15
CA ALA A 26 1.13 -9.72 -11.47
C ALA A 26 1.77 -8.79 -10.44
N ALA A 27 2.33 -7.69 -10.92
CA ALA A 27 2.81 -6.59 -10.09
C ALA A 27 2.21 -5.29 -10.62
N SER A 28 1.72 -4.44 -9.72
CA SER A 28 1.18 -3.12 -10.05
C SER A 28 1.98 -2.05 -9.33
N ILE A 29 2.42 -1.04 -10.07
CA ILE A 29 3.09 0.14 -9.55
C ILE A 29 2.32 1.36 -10.06
N GLY A 30 1.95 2.26 -9.16
CA GLY A 30 1.24 3.48 -9.50
C GLY A 30 1.40 4.54 -8.42
N GLN A 31 1.13 5.79 -8.75
CA GLN A 31 0.98 6.86 -7.77
C GLN A 31 -0.39 6.80 -7.10
N VAL A 32 -0.53 7.49 -5.96
CA VAL A 32 -1.86 7.72 -5.37
C VAL A 32 -2.71 8.50 -6.37
N ASP A 33 -3.96 8.08 -6.54
CA ASP A 33 -4.89 8.69 -7.48
C ASP A 33 -5.17 10.15 -7.07
N PRO A 34 -4.87 11.15 -7.94
CA PRO A 34 -5.18 12.54 -7.68
C PRO A 34 -6.67 12.81 -7.49
N GLU A 35 -7.57 12.05 -8.13
CA GLU A 35 -9.02 12.19 -7.99
C GLU A 35 -9.49 11.77 -6.59
N ASP A 36 -8.97 10.66 -6.06
CA ASP A 36 -9.24 10.23 -4.68
C ASP A 36 -8.78 11.27 -3.67
N MET A 37 -7.58 11.82 -3.89
CA MET A 37 -7.02 12.87 -3.04
C MET A 37 -7.85 14.15 -3.10
N TYR A 38 -8.22 14.58 -4.31
CA TYR A 38 -9.09 15.73 -4.52
C TYR A 38 -10.45 15.51 -3.83
N TYR A 39 -11.05 14.33 -3.98
CA TYR A 39 -12.32 13.99 -3.38
C TYR A 39 -12.25 14.09 -1.85
N LEU A 40 -11.26 13.45 -1.21
CA LEU A 40 -11.08 13.48 0.23
C LEU A 40 -10.83 14.91 0.74
N MET A 41 -9.98 15.68 0.06
CA MET A 41 -9.69 17.06 0.43
C MET A 41 -10.91 17.98 0.26
N SER A 42 -11.75 17.75 -0.77
CA SER A 42 -13.00 18.49 -0.97
C SER A 42 -14.02 18.29 0.17
N ARG A 43 -13.86 17.21 0.95
CA ARG A 43 -14.66 16.93 2.16
C ARG A 43 -14.08 17.56 3.42
N GLY A 44 -13.07 18.42 3.30
CA GLY A 44 -12.50 19.19 4.41
C GLY A 44 -11.31 18.51 5.10
N LEU A 45 -10.81 17.41 4.56
CA LEU A 45 -9.59 16.77 5.05
C LEU A 45 -8.36 17.53 4.54
N ASP A 46 -7.40 17.78 5.42
CA ASP A 46 -6.09 18.24 4.95
C ASP A 46 -5.39 17.12 4.17
N LYS A 47 -4.42 17.51 3.34
CA LYS A 47 -3.68 16.59 2.47
C LYS A 47 -3.03 15.45 3.25
N ALA A 48 -2.43 15.71 4.41
CA ALA A 48 -1.73 14.69 5.18
C ALA A 48 -2.73 13.66 5.75
N THR A 49 -3.88 14.12 6.23
CA THR A 49 -4.96 13.22 6.68
C THR A 49 -5.54 12.40 5.54
N ALA A 50 -5.76 13.00 4.37
CA ALA A 50 -6.24 12.29 3.18
C ALA A 50 -5.24 11.22 2.70
N GLU A 51 -3.95 11.53 2.62
CA GLU A 51 -2.90 10.57 2.26
C GLU A 51 -2.84 9.40 3.26
N ARG A 52 -2.93 9.68 4.57
CA ARG A 52 -2.97 8.64 5.60
C ARG A 52 -4.16 7.71 5.43
N LEU A 53 -5.34 8.24 5.11
CA LEU A 53 -6.54 7.44 4.88
C LEU A 53 -6.39 6.52 3.67
N VAL A 54 -5.85 7.04 2.55
CA VAL A 54 -5.60 6.23 1.35
C VAL A 54 -4.60 5.11 1.64
N VAL A 55 -3.48 5.43 2.30
CA VAL A 55 -2.45 4.43 2.66
C VAL A 55 -3.00 3.38 3.62
N ARG A 56 -3.77 3.78 4.65
CA ARG A 56 -4.44 2.85 5.56
C ARG A 56 -5.44 1.96 4.85
N GLY A 57 -6.25 2.50 3.93
CA GLY A 57 -7.20 1.72 3.15
C GLY A 57 -6.50 0.68 2.27
N PHE A 58 -5.40 1.08 1.61
CA PHE A 58 -4.61 0.20 0.76
C PHE A 58 -3.93 -0.94 1.54
N LEU A 59 -3.27 -0.63 2.66
CA LEU A 59 -2.54 -1.64 3.46
C LEU A 59 -3.45 -2.42 4.41
N GLY A 60 -4.62 -1.88 4.75
CA GLY A 60 -5.54 -2.46 5.72
C GLY A 60 -6.01 -3.87 5.34
N SER A 61 -6.20 -4.13 4.04
CA SER A 61 -6.57 -5.46 3.53
C SER A 61 -5.54 -6.53 3.89
N VAL A 62 -4.24 -6.20 3.87
CA VAL A 62 -3.16 -7.12 4.23
C VAL A 62 -2.99 -7.22 5.75
N ILE A 63 -3.13 -6.11 6.46
CA ILE A 63 -2.95 -6.08 7.93
C ILE A 63 -4.04 -6.89 8.64
N VAL A 64 -5.29 -6.84 8.16
CA VAL A 64 -6.41 -7.57 8.76
C VAL A 64 -6.22 -9.10 8.71
N GLU A 65 -5.52 -9.60 7.69
CA GLU A 65 -5.22 -11.04 7.54
C GLU A 65 -4.18 -11.57 8.54
N ILE A 66 -3.41 -10.68 9.20
CA ILE A 66 -2.43 -11.09 10.22
C ILE A 66 -3.22 -11.60 11.44
N PRO A 67 -3.08 -12.87 11.87
CA PRO A 67 -3.92 -13.43 12.93
C PRO A 67 -3.57 -12.89 14.32
N VAL A 68 -2.29 -12.55 14.55
CA VAL A 68 -1.77 -12.10 15.84
C VAL A 68 -2.04 -10.60 16.02
N LYS A 69 -2.80 -10.23 17.06
CA LYS A 69 -3.23 -8.84 17.30
C LYS A 69 -2.05 -7.91 17.56
N GLU A 70 -1.09 -8.37 18.35
CA GLU A 70 0.10 -7.61 18.73
C GLU A 70 0.90 -7.21 17.49
N VAL A 71 1.02 -8.12 16.51
CA VAL A 71 1.69 -7.86 15.23
C VAL A 71 0.89 -6.86 14.39
N ARG A 72 -0.46 -6.95 14.37
CA ARG A 72 -1.29 -5.95 13.69
C ARG A 72 -1.08 -4.55 14.26
N ASP A 73 -1.10 -4.43 15.59
CA ASP A 73 -0.94 -3.16 16.28
C ASP A 73 0.46 -2.57 16.02
N GLU A 74 1.50 -3.40 16.03
CA GLU A 74 2.87 -3.00 15.71
C GLU A 74 3.00 -2.51 14.25
N MET A 75 2.38 -3.20 13.29
CA MET A 75 2.36 -2.80 11.89
C MET A 75 1.67 -1.45 11.69
N ILE A 76 0.51 -1.25 12.34
CA ILE A 76 -0.22 0.03 12.28
C ILE A 76 0.63 1.16 12.86
N ALA A 77 1.25 0.95 14.03
CA ALA A 77 2.11 1.95 14.66
C ALA A 77 3.32 2.31 13.77
N THR A 78 3.96 1.31 13.17
CA THR A 78 5.09 1.50 12.26
C THR A 78 4.71 2.30 11.02
N ILE A 79 3.53 2.05 10.46
CA ILE A 79 3.02 2.81 9.30
C ILE A 79 2.80 4.27 9.68
N GLU A 80 2.14 4.54 10.82
CA GLU A 80 1.91 5.91 11.31
C GLU A 80 3.21 6.67 11.53
N GLU A 81 4.20 6.02 12.15
CA GLU A 81 5.52 6.62 12.37
C GLU A 81 6.16 7.02 11.02
N LYS A 82 6.15 6.13 10.03
CA LYS A 82 6.72 6.41 8.70
C LYS A 82 5.97 7.53 7.96
N LEU A 83 4.65 7.62 8.10
CA LEU A 83 3.86 8.67 7.49
C LEU A 83 4.00 10.02 8.21
N SER A 84 4.39 10.03 9.49
CA SER A 84 4.65 11.26 10.25
C SER A 84 6.00 11.91 9.96
N LYS A 85 7.00 11.11 9.55
CA LYS A 85 8.39 11.56 9.31
C LYS A 85 8.62 12.06 7.88
N ARG A 86 7.56 12.40 7.17
CA ARG A 86 7.57 12.67 5.73
C ARG A 86 7.27 14.13 5.41
#